data_AF-A0A5C8VE71-F1
#
_entry.id   AF-A0A5C8VE71-F1
#
_cell.length_a   1.000
_cell.length_b   1.000
_cell.length_c   1.000
_cell.angle_alpha   90.00
_cell.angle_beta   90.00
_cell.angle_gamma   90.00
#
_symmetry.space_group_name_H-M   'P 1'
#
loop_
_entity.id
_entity.type
_entity.pdbx_description
1 polymer ?
#
loop_
_entity_poly.entity_id
_entity_poly.type
_entity_poly.pdbx_seq_one_letter_code
_entity_poly.pdbx_strand_id
1 'polypeptide(L)'
;MHRTTRRRTLKARRDHHLGWSIETLSYSPTRIVRLGDEKVAILFPPVEPGAEWQLYPHPDTFPGLNFEGLPEPLRPEFLGFSDLPAVERFLGIDDAVPTALAA
;
A
#
# COMPACT_ATOMS: atom_id res chain seq x y z
N MET A 1 -12.28 -14.78 30.96
CA MET A 1 -11.01 -14.53 30.24
C MET A 1 -11.25 -13.42 29.22
N HIS A 2 -10.95 -12.16 29.58
CA HIS A 2 -11.19 -11.00 28.72
C HIS A 2 -9.97 -10.75 27.82
N ARG A 3 -10.10 -10.92 26.50
CA ARG A 3 -9.12 -10.40 25.53
C ARG A 3 -9.40 -8.91 25.34
N THR A 4 -8.64 -8.07 26.03
CA THR A 4 -8.55 -6.64 25.75
C THR A 4 -7.76 -6.46 24.47
N THR A 5 -8.46 -6.22 23.37
CA THR A 5 -7.88 -5.74 22.11
C THR A 5 -7.24 -4.38 22.41
N ARG A 6 -5.93 -4.36 22.64
CA ARG A 6 -5.15 -3.13 22.74
C ARG A 6 -5.31 -2.38 21.43
N ARG A 7 -6.16 -1.35 21.42
CA ARG A 7 -6.11 -0.27 20.42
C ARG A 7 -4.74 0.37 20.55
N ARG A 8 -3.80 -0.13 19.77
CA ARG A 8 -2.45 0.39 19.68
C ARG A 8 -2.58 1.65 18.82
N THR A 9 -2.75 2.78 19.49
CA THR A 9 -2.65 4.11 18.91
C THR A 9 -1.34 4.18 18.12
N LEU A 10 -1.45 4.15 16.79
CA LEU A 10 -0.36 4.44 15.86
C LEU A 10 0.01 5.91 16.04
N LYS A 11 0.85 6.17 17.05
CA LYS A 11 1.66 7.39 17.05
C LYS A 11 2.56 7.28 15.83
N ALA A 12 2.24 8.09 14.83
CA ALA A 12 3.06 8.44 13.69
C ALA A 12 4.54 8.53 14.09
N ARG A 13 5.28 7.43 13.89
CA ARG A 13 6.73 7.52 13.79
C ARG A 13 7.03 7.85 12.34
N ARG A 14 7.33 9.13 12.14
CA ARG A 14 8.08 9.65 11.00
C ARG A 14 9.45 8.96 11.01
N ASP A 15 9.56 7.83 10.34
CA ASP A 15 10.84 7.28 9.93
C ASP A 15 10.69 6.92 8.46
N HIS A 16 11.47 7.61 7.63
CA HIS A 16 11.34 7.71 6.17
C HIS A 16 11.81 6.44 5.44
N HIS A 17 11.62 5.27 6.07
CA HIS A 17 11.77 3.91 5.54
C HIS A 17 10.53 3.11 5.98
N LEU A 18 9.35 3.69 5.74
CA LEU A 18 8.07 3.04 5.96
C LEU A 18 8.13 1.65 5.32
N GLY A 19 7.99 0.58 6.11
CA GLY A 19 8.15 -0.82 5.69
C GLY A 19 7.06 -1.29 4.72
N TRP A 20 6.87 -0.55 3.64
CA TRP A 20 5.95 -0.82 2.58
C TRP A 20 6.41 -2.08 1.84
N SER A 21 5.45 -2.95 1.57
CA SER A 21 5.70 -4.15 0.77
C SER A 21 4.46 -4.53 -0.02
N ILE A 22 4.68 -5.15 -1.18
CA ILE A 22 3.62 -5.68 -2.03
C ILE A 22 3.71 -7.20 -2.00
N GLU A 23 2.74 -7.82 -1.33
CA GLU A 23 2.62 -9.27 -1.22
C GLU A 23 1.82 -9.80 -2.43
N THR A 24 2.44 -10.67 -3.22
CA THR A 24 1.77 -11.35 -4.34
C THR A 24 1.12 -12.63 -3.83
N LEU A 25 -0.15 -12.85 -4.18
CA LEU A 25 -0.90 -14.03 -3.78
C LEU A 25 -0.77 -15.11 -4.86
N SER A 26 -0.46 -16.35 -4.48
CA SER A 26 -0.29 -17.44 -5.46
C SER A 26 -1.60 -17.83 -6.18
N TYR A 27 -2.76 -17.46 -5.63
CA TYR A 27 -4.08 -17.85 -6.11
C TYR A 27 -4.88 -16.69 -6.73
N SER A 28 -4.35 -15.47 -6.74
CA SER A 28 -5.04 -14.29 -7.26
C SER A 28 -4.04 -13.33 -7.88
N PRO A 29 -4.37 -12.69 -9.02
CA PRO A 29 -3.51 -11.67 -9.59
C PRO A 29 -3.55 -10.35 -8.79
N THR A 30 -4.52 -10.22 -7.86
CA THR A 30 -4.56 -9.15 -6.85
C THR A 30 -3.39 -9.27 -5.88
N ARG A 31 -2.82 -8.13 -5.51
CA ARG A 31 -1.71 -8.04 -4.56
C ARG A 31 -2.15 -7.29 -3.30
N ILE A 32 -1.51 -7.60 -2.18
CA ILE A 32 -1.78 -6.94 -0.90
C ILE A 32 -0.65 -5.97 -0.59
N VAL A 33 -0.99 -4.71 -0.38
CA VAL A 33 -0.04 -3.70 0.07
C VAL A 33 -0.04 -3.65 1.59
N ARG A 34 1.15 -3.77 2.16
CA ARG A 34 1.36 -3.78 3.61
C ARG A 34 2.24 -2.62 4.03
N LEU A 35 2.02 -2.16 5.25
CA LEU A 35 2.93 -1.28 5.98
C LEU A 35 3.38 -2.01 7.25
N GLY A 36 4.60 -2.58 7.21
CA GLY A 36 5.03 -3.57 8.19
C GLY A 36 4.13 -4.82 8.15
N ASP A 37 3.65 -5.25 9.31
CA ASP A 37 2.72 -6.39 9.44
C ASP A 37 1.26 -6.05 9.13
N GLU A 38 0.90 -4.81 8.82
CA GLU A 38 -0.49 -4.41 8.61
C GLU A 38 -0.86 -4.37 7.14
N LYS A 39 -2.01 -4.96 6.78
CA LYS A 39 -2.55 -4.88 5.41
C LYS A 39 -3.26 -3.54 5.26
N VAL A 40 -2.78 -2.65 4.41
CA VAL A 40 -3.29 -1.27 4.35
C VAL A 40 -3.98 -0.94 3.03
N ALA A 41 -3.66 -1.65 1.95
CA ALA A 41 -4.33 -1.49 0.68
C ALA A 41 -4.35 -2.79 -0.12
N ILE A 42 -5.23 -2.83 -1.11
CA ILE A 42 -5.38 -3.89 -2.10
C ILE A 42 -4.98 -3.27 -3.44
N LEU A 43 -4.10 -3.96 -4.17
CA LEU A 43 -3.65 -3.56 -5.48
C LEU A 43 -4.24 -4.52 -6.52
N PHE A 44 -5.12 -3.98 -7.35
CA PHE A 44 -5.77 -4.71 -8.44
C PHE A 44 -4.95 -4.60 -9.72
N PRO A 45 -4.69 -5.73 -10.40
CA PRO A 45 -4.07 -5.72 -11.71
C PRO A 45 -5.02 -5.08 -12.73
N PRO A 46 -4.48 -4.57 -13.85
CA PRO A 46 -5.31 -4.09 -14.94
C PRO A 46 -6.19 -5.21 -15.50
N VAL A 47 -7.45 -4.89 -15.77
CA VAL A 47 -8.44 -5.83 -16.33
C VAL A 47 -8.19 -6.13 -17.81
N GLU A 48 -7.55 -5.20 -18.52
CA GLU A 48 -7.21 -5.28 -19.94
C GLU A 48 -5.75 -4.82 -20.14
N PRO A 49 -5.05 -5.34 -21.16
CA PRO A 49 -3.70 -4.88 -21.47
C PRO A 49 -3.70 -3.38 -21.80
N GLY A 50 -2.91 -2.60 -21.06
CA GLY A 50 -2.83 -1.14 -21.19
C GLY A 50 -3.77 -0.36 -20.26
N ALA A 51 -4.64 -1.05 -19.51
CA ALA A 51 -5.40 -0.42 -18.42
C ALA A 51 -4.50 -0.14 -17.21
N GLU A 52 -5.03 0.64 -16.27
CA GLU A 52 -4.31 1.05 -15.06
C GLU A 52 -4.40 0.00 -13.95
N TRP A 53 -3.32 -0.13 -13.20
CA TRP A 53 -3.31 -0.74 -11.88
C TRP A 53 -4.11 0.14 -10.92
N GLN A 54 -4.97 -0.47 -10.12
CA GLN A 54 -5.82 0.27 -9.18
C GLN A 54 -5.42 -0.07 -7.75
N LEU A 55 -4.99 0.94 -7.00
CA LEU A 55 -4.68 0.83 -5.58
C LEU A 55 -5.86 1.37 -4.76
N TYR A 56 -6.33 0.55 -3.83
CA TYR A 56 -7.48 0.87 -2.99
C TYR A 56 -7.19 0.59 -1.51
N PRO A 57 -7.46 1.54 -0.59
CA PRO A 57 -7.37 1.31 0.85
C PRO A 57 -8.12 0.06 1.32
N HIS A 58 -7.53 -0.70 2.24
CA HIS A 58 -8.16 -1.92 2.73
C HIS A 58 -9.32 -1.57 3.70
N PRO A 59 -10.58 -1.90 3.38
CA PRO A 59 -11.73 -1.46 4.16
C PRO A 59 -11.79 -2.07 5.57
N ASP A 60 -11.28 -3.28 5.78
CA ASP A 60 -11.18 -3.85 7.14
C ASP A 60 -10.21 -3.08 8.04
N THR A 61 -9.13 -2.55 7.49
CA THR A 61 -8.09 -1.83 8.27
C THR A 61 -8.51 -0.40 8.54
N PHE A 62 -9.18 0.22 7.56
CA PHE A 62 -9.67 1.58 7.64
C PHE A 62 -11.20 1.60 7.48
N PRO A 63 -11.95 1.18 8.51
CA PRO A 63 -13.40 1.11 8.45
C PRO A 63 -14.00 2.52 8.40
N GLY A 64 -14.88 2.77 7.43
CA GLY A 64 -15.61 4.03 7.29
C GLY A 64 -15.44 4.66 5.91
N LEU A 65 -16.37 5.53 5.52
CA LEU A 65 -16.42 6.13 4.18
C LEU A 65 -15.24 7.08 3.89
N ASN A 66 -14.61 7.62 4.93
CA ASN A 66 -13.50 8.58 4.81
C ASN A 66 -12.11 7.95 5.00
N PHE A 67 -12.03 6.65 5.28
CA PHE A 67 -10.76 5.94 5.55
C PHE A 67 -9.85 6.72 6.52
N GLU A 68 -10.39 7.10 7.69
CA GLU A 68 -9.62 7.88 8.67
C GLU A 68 -8.38 7.13 9.15
N GLY A 69 -7.25 7.83 9.21
CA GLY A 69 -5.97 7.27 9.68
C GLY A 69 -5.13 6.59 8.60
N LEU A 70 -5.47 6.79 7.31
CA LEU A 70 -4.63 6.30 6.21
C LEU A 70 -3.19 6.82 6.34
N PRO A 71 -2.18 5.92 6.22
CA PRO A 71 -0.80 6.34 6.14
C PRO A 71 -0.54 7.03 4.80
N GLU A 72 0.20 8.15 4.84
CA GLU A 72 0.74 8.76 3.62
C GLU A 72 1.61 7.72 2.89
N PRO A 73 1.48 7.57 1.56
CA PRO A 73 0.81 8.47 0.62
C PRO A 73 -0.61 8.05 0.22
N LEU A 74 -1.22 7.06 0.87
CA LEU A 74 -2.55 6.57 0.52
C LEU A 74 -3.63 7.65 0.67
N ARG A 75 -4.66 7.55 -0.18
CA ARG A 75 -5.83 8.43 -0.20
C ARG A 75 -7.11 7.60 -0.14
N PRO A 76 -8.23 8.16 0.32
CA PRO A 76 -9.51 7.46 0.38
C PRO A 76 -10.12 7.14 -1.00
N GLU A 77 -9.57 7.72 -2.07
CA GLU A 77 -9.96 7.49 -3.46
C GLU A 77 -9.21 6.31 -4.10
N PHE A 78 -9.75 5.79 -5.20
CA PHE A 78 -9.01 4.86 -6.05
C PHE A 78 -7.85 5.59 -6.73
N LEU A 79 -6.66 5.05 -6.59
CA LEU A 79 -5.47 5.59 -7.23
C LEU A 79 -5.10 4.69 -8.42
N GLY A 80 -5.06 5.30 -9.61
CA GLY A 80 -4.66 4.66 -10.86
C GLY A 80 -3.15 4.80 -11.10
N PHE A 81 -2.52 3.74 -11.58
CA PHE A 81 -1.10 3.70 -11.94
C PHE A 81 -0.90 2.98 -13.27
N SER A 82 0.02 3.47 -14.09
CA SER A 82 0.29 2.87 -15.42
C SER A 82 0.91 1.47 -15.32
N ASP A 83 1.70 1.22 -14.28
CA ASP A 83 2.45 -0.02 -14.10
C ASP A 83 2.81 -0.25 -12.62
N LEU A 84 3.26 -1.47 -12.30
CA LEU A 84 3.64 -1.85 -10.94
C LEU A 84 4.83 -1.02 -10.38
N PRO A 85 5.91 -0.76 -11.14
CA PRO A 85 6.98 0.14 -10.70
C PRO A 85 6.51 1.54 -10.30
N ALA A 86 5.50 2.09 -10.96
CA ALA A 86 4.90 3.37 -10.56
C ALA A 86 4.24 3.29 -9.17
N VAL A 87 3.59 2.16 -8.83
CA VAL A 87 3.04 1.91 -7.49
C VAL A 87 4.17 1.79 -6.46
N GLU A 88 5.24 1.06 -6.79
CA GLU A 88 6.39 0.88 -5.90
C GLU A 88 7.09 2.21 -5.60
N ARG A 89 7.26 3.07 -6.60
CA ARG A 89 7.77 4.45 -6.44
C ARG A 89 6.84 5.30 -5.58
N PHE A 90 5.54 5.23 -5.84
CA PHE A 90 4.54 5.97 -5.06
C PHE A 90 4.59 5.59 -3.58
N LEU A 91 4.74 4.30 -3.27
CA LEU A 91 4.85 3.80 -1.90
C LEU A 91 6.26 3.98 -1.30
N GLY A 92 7.25 4.40 -2.09
CA GLY A 92 8.65 4.53 -1.64
C GLY A 92 9.37 3.19 -1.42
N ILE A 93 8.92 2.11 -2.08
CA ILE A 93 9.53 0.78 -1.99
C ILE A 93 10.84 0.70 -2.82
N ASP A 94 10.86 1.36 -3.98
CA ASP A 94 11.96 1.29 -4.97
C ASP A 94 13.03 2.40 -4.80
N ASP A 95 12.98 3.22 -3.75
CA ASP A 95 13.96 4.31 -3.53
C ASP A 95 15.39 3.81 -3.23
N ALA A 96 15.60 2.48 -3.18
CA ALA A 96 16.89 1.84 -2.91
C ALA A 96 17.78 1.63 -4.14
N VAL A 97 17.43 2.12 -5.35
CA VAL A 97 18.37 2.15 -6.48
C VAL A 97 18.50 3.58 -6.99
N PRO A 98 19.53 4.34 -6.57
CA PRO A 98 19.97 5.47 -7.38
C PRO A 98 20.37 4.87 -8.73
N THR A 99 19.65 5.22 -9.80
CA THR A 99 20.17 5.05 -11.15
C THR A 99 21.32 6.05 -11.34
N ALA A 100 22.43 5.75 -10.67
CA ALA A 100 23.72 6.34 -10.91
C ALA A 100 24.40 5.50 -11.99
N LEU A 101 23.99 5.72 -13.23
CA LEU A 101 24.76 5.44 -14.45
C LEU A 101 24.09 6.27 -15.56
N ALA A 102 24.49 7.49 -15.93
CA ALA A 102 25.81 8.10 -15.97
C ALA A 102 26.87 7.19 -16.64
N ALA A 103 26.74 7.01 -17.95
CA ALA A 103 27.81 7.17 -18.95
C ALA A 103 27.23 6.98 -20.36
#